data_AF-A0A973JC67-F1
#
_entry.id   AF-A0A973JC67-F1
#
_cell.length_a   1.000
_cell.length_b   1.000
_cell.length_c   1.000
_cell.angle_alpha   90.00
_cell.angle_beta   90.00
_cell.angle_gamma   90.00
#
_symmetry.space_group_name_H-M   'P 1'
#
loop_
_entity.id
_entity.type
_entity.pdbx_description
1 polymer ?
#
loop_
_entity_poly.entity_id
_entity_poly.type
_entity_poly.pdbx_seq_one_letter_code
_entity_poly.pdbx_strand_id
1 'polypeptide(L)'
;MMEDIPLYNSTLLATYMDLLAEKYPHINVEKLLEYAKISPHELEDRGHWLTQNQIDRFHEFLKENTENPQIAREAGRFVVESKSSSLLRQYTAGFVTPSMAYWMMGKISSTVTRHLAFKVNHIAANKVEMIVTPQAGVKEKPYQCENRIGLFEGLVKFFTNKYPTIEHNECVHKGDSSCRYIISWKTTPAMIWKLTARYTSVLCIIASLILLFFVPFPSWITYSLALALISAIGYLIAEKVAGRELNKSVESQQSIGDQLMEQFNIRYNELALIKEIGEAASSILDPLQLLNFIIVSLQKHLQFNRSMIMLTNPEKTKLIYTTGYGYTPEEEELLKNTDFNLLNPQSTGIFYLTYRDQKPFLINDVA
;
A
#
# COMPACT_ATOMS: atom_id res chain seq x y z
N MET A 1 18.01 -17.47 -14.29
CA MET A 1 18.59 -16.11 -14.47
C MET A 1 18.00 -15.22 -13.39
N MET A 2 18.73 -14.25 -12.84
CA MET A 2 18.22 -13.40 -11.73
C MET A 2 17.03 -12.50 -12.12
N GLU A 3 16.73 -12.39 -13.42
CA GLU A 3 15.58 -11.64 -13.93
C GLU A 3 14.23 -12.26 -13.56
N ASP A 4 14.17 -13.56 -13.25
CA ASP A 4 12.94 -14.28 -12.89
C ASP A 4 12.68 -14.31 -11.38
N ILE A 5 13.52 -13.63 -10.58
CA ILE A 5 13.32 -13.57 -9.13
C ILE A 5 12.15 -12.62 -8.83
N PRO A 6 11.15 -13.04 -8.02
CA PRO A 6 10.06 -12.16 -7.58
C PRO A 6 10.57 -11.09 -6.61
N LEU A 7 10.60 -9.83 -7.06
CA LEU A 7 11.31 -8.72 -6.43
C LEU A 7 10.42 -7.51 -6.06
N TYR A 8 9.30 -7.34 -6.77
CA TYR A 8 8.42 -6.17 -6.69
C TYR A 8 7.02 -6.60 -6.27
N ASN A 9 6.48 -6.07 -5.17
CA ASN A 9 5.10 -6.43 -4.82
C ASN A 9 4.13 -5.84 -5.84
N SER A 10 3.09 -6.60 -6.21
CA SER A 10 2.04 -6.19 -7.17
C SER A 10 1.39 -4.85 -6.82
N THR A 11 1.29 -4.51 -5.52
CA THR A 11 0.75 -3.24 -5.03
C THR A 11 1.48 -2.02 -5.60
N LEU A 12 2.76 -2.14 -5.98
CA LEU A 12 3.51 -1.04 -6.60
C LEU A 12 2.92 -0.61 -7.95
N LEU A 13 2.31 -1.55 -8.69
CA LEU A 13 1.66 -1.25 -9.98
C LEU A 13 0.23 -0.75 -9.84
N ALA A 14 -0.41 -0.93 -8.68
CA ALA A 14 -1.76 -0.43 -8.44
C ALA A 14 -1.83 1.11 -8.57
N THR A 15 -0.81 1.82 -8.07
CA THR A 15 -0.68 3.28 -8.26
C THR A 15 -0.58 3.66 -9.74
N TYR A 16 0.09 2.84 -10.56
CA TYR A 16 0.15 3.07 -12.00
C TYR A 16 -1.22 2.85 -12.64
N MET A 17 -1.95 1.80 -12.27
CA MET A 17 -3.29 1.55 -12.80
C MET A 17 -4.24 2.72 -12.53
N ASP A 18 -4.22 3.25 -11.31
CA ASP A 18 -5.02 4.44 -10.96
C ASP A 18 -4.58 5.67 -11.78
N LEU A 19 -3.27 5.90 -11.92
CA LEU A 19 -2.74 7.02 -12.70
C LEU A 19 -3.18 6.94 -14.16
N LEU A 20 -3.08 5.74 -14.76
CA LEU A 20 -3.45 5.52 -16.15
C LEU A 20 -4.95 5.72 -16.35
N ALA A 21 -5.78 5.19 -15.45
CA ALA A 21 -7.23 5.38 -15.51
C ALA A 21 -7.63 6.86 -15.42
N GLU A 22 -6.94 7.65 -14.59
CA GLU A 22 -7.28 9.05 -14.36
C GLU A 22 -6.69 10.00 -15.42
N LYS A 23 -5.43 9.81 -15.81
CA LYS A 23 -4.69 10.77 -16.64
C LYS A 23 -4.32 10.27 -18.03
N TYR A 24 -4.32 8.96 -18.24
CA TYR A 24 -3.96 8.34 -19.52
C TYR A 24 -5.03 7.34 -20.00
N PRO A 25 -6.32 7.72 -20.08
CA PRO A 25 -7.42 6.80 -20.38
C PRO A 25 -7.35 6.21 -21.80
N HIS A 26 -6.49 6.76 -22.67
CA HIS A 26 -6.22 6.24 -24.01
C HIS A 26 -5.30 5.00 -24.01
N ILE A 27 -4.61 4.72 -22.90
CA ILE A 27 -3.73 3.55 -22.78
C ILE A 27 -4.59 2.30 -22.58
N ASN A 28 -4.44 1.35 -23.48
CA ASN A 28 -5.11 0.05 -23.35
C ASN A 28 -4.38 -0.80 -22.29
N VAL A 29 -5.02 -0.95 -21.13
CA VAL A 29 -4.47 -1.70 -19.99
C VAL A 29 -4.30 -3.18 -20.32
N GLU A 30 -5.24 -3.81 -21.03
CA GLU A 30 -5.13 -5.24 -21.40
C GLU A 30 -3.87 -5.50 -22.23
N LYS A 31 -3.61 -4.66 -23.24
CA LYS A 31 -2.39 -4.74 -24.07
C LYS A 31 -1.12 -4.48 -23.26
N LEU A 32 -1.16 -3.55 -22.32
CA LEU A 32 -0.04 -3.28 -21.41
C LEU A 32 0.30 -4.51 -20.56
N LEU A 33 -0.72 -5.13 -19.96
CA LEU A 33 -0.55 -6.31 -19.11
C LEU A 33 -0.08 -7.53 -19.91
N GLU A 34 -0.67 -7.75 -21.09
CA GLU A 34 -0.23 -8.78 -22.03
C GLU A 34 1.23 -8.58 -22.45
N TYR A 35 1.60 -7.35 -22.83
CA TYR A 35 2.99 -7.01 -23.18
C TYR A 35 3.93 -7.26 -22.01
N ALA A 36 3.56 -6.85 -20.80
CA ALA A 36 4.36 -7.04 -19.59
C ALA A 36 4.40 -8.50 -19.11
N LYS A 37 3.58 -9.40 -19.67
CA LYS A 37 3.36 -10.76 -19.18
C LYS A 37 2.92 -10.77 -17.71
N ILE A 38 1.97 -9.90 -17.39
CA ILE A 38 1.34 -9.81 -16.07
C ILE A 38 -0.12 -10.16 -16.27
N SER A 39 -0.61 -11.17 -15.56
CA SER A 39 -2.00 -11.53 -15.60
C SER A 39 -2.83 -10.58 -14.74
N PRO A 40 -4.08 -10.24 -15.09
CA PRO A 40 -4.91 -9.33 -14.29
C PRO A 40 -5.04 -9.75 -12.82
N HIS A 41 -5.18 -11.05 -12.55
CA HIS A 41 -5.28 -11.58 -11.19
C HIS A 41 -3.98 -11.43 -10.37
N GLU A 42 -2.81 -11.40 -11.01
CA GLU A 42 -1.52 -11.15 -10.34
C GLU A 42 -1.41 -9.71 -9.82
N LEU A 43 -2.14 -8.77 -10.42
CA LEU A 43 -2.25 -7.39 -9.91
C LEU A 43 -3.25 -7.25 -8.77
N GLU A 44 -4.34 -8.01 -8.83
CA GLU A 44 -5.37 -8.00 -7.79
C GLU A 44 -4.90 -8.71 -6.51
N ASP A 45 -4.05 -9.74 -6.65
CA ASP A 45 -3.40 -10.40 -5.51
C ASP A 45 -2.29 -9.53 -4.92
N ARG A 46 -2.58 -8.87 -3.79
CA ARG A 46 -1.60 -8.06 -3.02
C ARG A 46 -0.43 -8.88 -2.44
N GLY A 47 -0.56 -10.21 -2.37
CA GLY A 47 0.50 -11.13 -1.96
C GLY A 47 1.49 -11.45 -3.07
N HIS A 48 1.14 -11.15 -4.32
CA HIS A 48 1.94 -11.49 -5.49
C HIS A 48 3.20 -10.61 -5.62
N TRP A 49 4.26 -11.24 -6.14
CA TRP A 49 5.55 -10.58 -6.38
C TRP A 49 5.93 -10.74 -7.84
N LEU A 50 6.17 -9.61 -8.49
CA LEU A 50 6.56 -9.46 -9.87
C LEU A 50 8.08 -9.47 -10.01
N THR A 51 8.53 -9.91 -11.18
CA THR A 51 9.94 -10.02 -11.56
C THR A 51 10.49 -8.70 -12.12
N GLN A 52 11.81 -8.56 -12.21
CA GLN A 52 12.43 -7.40 -12.85
C GLN A 52 11.98 -7.26 -14.31
N ASN A 53 11.92 -8.37 -15.05
CA ASN A 53 11.53 -8.38 -16.45
C ASN A 53 10.08 -7.91 -16.67
N GLN A 54 9.14 -8.33 -15.82
CA GLN A 54 7.75 -7.87 -15.87
C GLN A 54 7.66 -6.36 -15.67
N ILE A 55 8.34 -5.82 -14.64
CA ILE A 55 8.35 -4.37 -14.37
C ILE A 55 9.03 -3.60 -15.51
N ASP A 56 10.14 -4.12 -16.05
CA ASP A 56 10.86 -3.50 -17.14
C ASP A 56 10.00 -3.38 -18.40
N ARG A 57 9.31 -4.46 -18.78
CA ARG A 57 8.40 -4.49 -19.95
C ARG A 57 7.19 -3.60 -19.73
N PHE A 58 6.64 -3.59 -18.52
CA PHE A 58 5.56 -2.67 -18.14
C PHE A 58 5.97 -1.21 -18.36
N HIS A 59 7.16 -0.82 -17.90
CA HIS A 59 7.68 0.53 -18.07
C HIS A 59 8.07 0.88 -19.50
N GLU A 60 8.60 -0.08 -20.26
CA GLU A 60 8.90 0.07 -21.68
C GLU A 60 7.63 0.42 -22.47
N PHE A 61 6.55 -0.35 -22.28
CA PHE A 61 5.27 -0.08 -22.91
C PHE A 61 4.75 1.33 -22.57
N LEU A 62 4.79 1.71 -21.29
CA LEU A 62 4.35 3.04 -20.87
C LEU A 62 5.17 4.15 -21.52
N LYS A 63 6.49 4.00 -21.61
CA LYS A 63 7.36 4.99 -22.24
C LYS A 63 7.01 5.20 -23.72
N GLU A 64 6.67 4.13 -24.43
CA GLU A 64 6.34 4.18 -25.86
C GLU A 64 4.94 4.74 -26.13
N ASN A 65 3.98 4.54 -25.22
CA ASN A 65 2.57 4.83 -25.49
C ASN A 65 2.03 6.07 -24.76
N THR A 66 2.68 6.56 -23.69
CA THR A 66 2.19 7.72 -22.90
C THR A 66 2.74 9.06 -23.35
N GLU A 67 3.73 9.08 -24.27
CA GLU A 67 4.53 10.26 -24.66
C GLU A 67 5.19 11.01 -23.48
N ASN A 68 5.14 10.44 -22.27
CA ASN A 68 5.68 11.05 -21.05
C ASN A 68 6.96 10.33 -20.61
N PRO A 69 8.16 10.89 -20.90
CA PRO A 69 9.42 10.28 -20.48
C PRO A 69 9.60 10.25 -18.95
N GLN A 70 8.79 11.01 -18.19
CA GLN A 70 8.81 11.10 -16.74
C GLN A 70 7.66 10.36 -16.07
N ILE A 71 6.96 9.46 -16.78
CA ILE A 71 5.81 8.70 -16.25
C ILE A 71 6.13 8.00 -14.93
N ALA A 72 7.38 7.52 -14.77
CA ALA A 72 7.80 6.88 -13.54
C ALA A 72 7.81 7.82 -12.33
N ARG A 73 8.31 9.05 -12.51
CA ARG A 73 8.30 10.10 -11.49
C ARG A 73 6.89 10.61 -11.22
N GLU A 74 6.07 10.74 -12.26
CA GLU A 74 4.67 11.13 -12.09
C GLU A 74 3.90 10.09 -11.27
N ALA A 75 4.06 8.80 -11.56
CA ALA A 75 3.45 7.74 -10.75
C ALA A 75 3.92 7.77 -9.29
N GLY A 76 5.20 8.03 -9.05
CA GLY A 76 5.71 8.25 -7.69
C GLY A 76 5.02 9.42 -6.99
N ARG A 77 4.84 10.56 -7.69
CA ARG A 77 4.12 11.73 -7.14
C ARG A 77 2.64 11.45 -6.87
N PHE A 78 2.03 10.61 -7.70
CA PHE A 78 0.62 10.26 -7.64
C PHE A 78 0.28 9.27 -6.51
N VAL A 79 1.27 8.63 -5.88
CA VAL A 79 1.03 7.65 -4.81
C VAL A 79 0.14 8.14 -3.67
N VAL A 80 0.15 9.45 -3.37
CA VAL A 80 -0.69 10.00 -2.28
C VAL A 80 -2.11 10.29 -2.75
N GLU A 81 -2.29 10.55 -4.04
CA GLU A 81 -3.57 10.85 -4.70
C GLU A 81 -4.29 9.54 -5.11
N SER A 82 -3.53 8.48 -5.38
CA SER A 82 -4.01 7.14 -5.75
C SER A 82 -4.97 6.53 -4.73
N LYS A 83 -6.08 5.98 -5.23
CA LYS A 83 -7.11 5.29 -4.43
C LYS A 83 -6.58 3.97 -3.88
N SER A 84 -5.82 3.24 -4.67
CA SER A 84 -5.21 1.95 -4.29
C SER A 84 -4.07 2.10 -3.27
N SER A 85 -3.52 3.31 -3.12
CA SER A 85 -2.57 3.68 -2.05
C SER A 85 -3.26 4.24 -0.81
N SER A 86 -4.57 3.99 -0.62
CA SER A 86 -5.34 4.47 0.53
C SER A 86 -4.66 4.15 1.86
N LEU A 87 -4.13 2.94 2.06
CA LEU A 87 -3.41 2.56 3.29
C LEU A 87 -2.15 3.42 3.56
N LEU A 88 -1.40 3.76 2.51
CA LEU A 88 -0.26 4.66 2.65
C LEU A 88 -0.74 6.08 2.95
N ARG A 89 -1.80 6.56 2.30
CA ARG A 89 -2.44 7.85 2.60
C ARG A 89 -2.94 7.89 4.05
N GLN A 90 -3.49 6.78 4.55
CA GLN A 90 -3.96 6.59 5.92
C GLN A 90 -2.84 6.69 6.94
N TYR A 91 -1.77 5.90 6.75
CA TYR A 91 -0.60 5.97 7.61
C TYR A 91 0.05 7.34 7.55
N THR A 92 0.15 7.92 6.35
CA THR A 92 0.73 9.25 6.13
C THR A 92 -0.08 10.34 6.83
N ALA A 93 -1.41 10.27 6.79
CA ALA A 93 -2.30 11.17 7.53
C ALA A 93 -2.21 10.98 9.06
N GLY A 94 -1.85 9.78 9.53
CA GLY A 94 -1.54 9.50 10.93
C GLY A 94 -0.19 10.07 11.39
N PHE A 95 0.70 10.47 10.48
CA PHE A 95 1.97 11.11 10.84
C PHE A 95 1.83 12.61 11.01
N VAL A 96 2.47 13.12 12.06
CA VAL A 96 2.43 14.55 12.40
C VAL A 96 3.40 15.37 11.54
N THR A 97 4.45 14.75 10.97
CA THR A 97 5.49 15.45 10.20
C THR A 97 6.06 14.62 9.03
N PRO A 98 6.60 15.27 7.97
CA PRO A 98 7.26 14.56 6.86
C PRO A 98 8.44 13.69 7.32
N SER A 99 9.21 14.12 8.32
CA SER A 99 10.34 13.33 8.86
C SER A 99 9.88 11.98 9.42
N MET A 100 8.73 11.93 10.10
CA MET A 100 8.16 10.68 10.60
C MET A 100 7.68 9.79 9.45
N ALA A 101 7.08 10.38 8.40
CA ALA A 101 6.65 9.66 7.22
C ALA A 101 7.83 8.98 6.50
N TYR A 102 8.94 9.70 6.31
CA TYR A 102 10.16 9.10 5.73
C TYR A 102 10.77 8.01 6.61
N TRP A 103 10.82 8.23 7.92
CA TRP A 103 11.30 7.21 8.85
C TRP A 103 10.47 5.92 8.76
N MET A 104 9.13 6.04 8.73
CA MET A 104 8.28 4.86 8.58
C MET A 104 8.45 4.20 7.22
N MET A 105 8.56 4.97 6.12
CA MET A 105 8.84 4.43 4.80
C MET A 105 10.07 3.52 4.80
N GLY A 106 11.15 3.94 5.48
CA GLY A 106 12.32 3.08 5.66
C GLY A 106 12.02 1.75 6.36
N LYS A 107 11.12 1.75 7.35
CA LYS A 107 10.72 0.56 8.12
C LYS A 107 9.79 -0.39 7.38
N ILE A 108 8.86 0.13 6.60
CA ILE A 108 7.85 -0.69 5.89
C ILE A 108 8.25 -1.00 4.45
N SER A 109 9.33 -0.42 3.93
CA SER A 109 9.78 -0.66 2.55
C SER A 109 9.89 -2.14 2.20
N SER A 110 10.40 -2.98 3.11
CA SER A 110 10.58 -4.42 2.88
C SER A 110 9.28 -5.20 2.64
N THR A 111 8.11 -4.63 2.96
CA THR A 111 6.81 -5.28 2.68
C THR A 111 6.40 -5.14 1.22
N VAL A 112 6.93 -4.14 0.51
CA VAL A 112 6.59 -3.83 -0.89
C VAL A 112 7.78 -3.99 -1.85
N THR A 113 9.00 -4.05 -1.34
CA THR A 113 10.22 -4.30 -2.13
C THR A 113 11.10 -5.37 -1.49
N ARG A 114 11.58 -6.31 -2.31
CA ARG A 114 12.66 -7.25 -1.98
C ARG A 114 13.98 -6.90 -2.66
N HIS A 115 13.96 -5.99 -3.63
CA HIS A 115 15.12 -5.65 -4.45
C HIS A 115 16.03 -4.57 -3.81
N LEU A 116 15.57 -3.92 -2.74
CA LEU A 116 16.27 -2.80 -2.10
C LEU A 116 16.28 -2.90 -0.59
N ALA A 117 17.33 -2.35 0.01
CA ALA A 117 17.36 -1.97 1.41
C ALA A 117 17.30 -0.44 1.54
N PHE A 118 16.38 0.04 2.36
CA PHE A 118 16.24 1.46 2.68
C PHE A 118 16.85 1.76 4.05
N LYS A 119 17.68 2.80 4.12
CA LYS A 119 18.18 3.37 5.37
C LYS A 119 17.87 4.86 5.40
N VAL A 120 17.26 5.30 6.50
CA VAL A 120 16.86 6.69 6.72
C VAL A 120 17.67 7.25 7.85
N ASN A 121 18.39 8.34 7.59
CA ASN A 121 19.09 9.10 8.62
C ASN A 121 18.42 10.48 8.77
N HIS A 122 18.05 10.83 10.00
CA HIS A 122 17.53 12.15 10.30
C HIS A 122 18.67 13.18 10.34
N ILE A 123 18.58 14.25 9.55
CA ILE A 123 19.55 15.36 9.59
C ILE A 123 18.99 16.52 10.43
N ALA A 124 17.78 16.98 10.09
CA ALA A 124 17.11 18.09 10.76
C ALA A 124 15.58 17.98 10.64
N ALA A 125 14.84 18.84 11.35
CA ALA A 125 13.39 18.84 11.34
C ALA A 125 12.76 18.95 9.94
N ASN A 126 13.47 19.56 8.99
CA ASN A 126 13.05 19.73 7.60
C ASN A 126 13.99 19.09 6.57
N LYS A 127 14.84 18.16 7.01
CA LYS A 127 15.87 17.54 6.17
C LYS A 127 16.15 16.10 6.59
N VAL A 128 16.11 15.17 5.64
CA VAL A 128 16.47 13.76 5.85
C VAL A 128 17.42 13.27 4.77
N GLU A 129 18.22 12.27 5.11
CA GLU A 129 19.00 11.49 4.16
C GLU A 129 18.35 10.12 3.99
N MET A 130 18.19 9.73 2.72
CA MET A 130 17.71 8.42 2.32
C MET A 130 18.83 7.72 1.54
N ILE A 131 19.24 6.55 2.02
CA ILE A 131 20.21 5.69 1.34
C ILE A 131 19.48 4.44 0.89
N VAL A 132 19.56 4.15 -0.40
CA VAL A 132 18.88 3.02 -1.03
C VAL A 132 19.93 2.14 -1.69
N THR A 133 20.06 0.91 -1.18
CA THR A 133 21.07 -0.05 -1.65
C THR A 133 20.38 -1.22 -2.34
N PRO A 134 20.65 -1.49 -3.64
CA PRO A 134 20.17 -2.68 -4.31
C PRO A 134 20.71 -3.96 -3.65
N GLN A 135 19.89 -5.00 -3.60
CA GLN A 135 20.33 -6.31 -3.15
C GLN A 135 21.33 -6.92 -4.14
N ALA A 136 22.15 -7.84 -3.65
CA ALA A 136 23.18 -8.49 -4.47
C ALA A 136 22.57 -9.11 -5.75
N GLY A 137 23.12 -8.74 -6.90
CA GLY A 137 22.67 -9.25 -8.20
C GLY A 137 21.46 -8.53 -8.82
N VAL A 138 20.81 -7.62 -8.10
CA VAL A 138 19.76 -6.75 -8.64
C VAL A 138 20.39 -5.65 -9.49
N LYS A 139 19.86 -5.44 -10.70
CA LYS A 139 20.26 -4.34 -11.59
C LYS A 139 19.07 -3.42 -11.81
N GLU A 140 19.08 -2.28 -11.13
CA GLU A 140 18.05 -1.28 -11.34
C GLU A 140 18.22 -0.52 -12.65
N LYS A 141 17.12 -0.05 -13.23
CA LYS A 141 17.07 0.88 -14.36
C LYS A 141 16.81 2.32 -13.89
N PRO A 142 17.17 3.35 -14.69
CA PRO A 142 17.06 4.75 -14.29
C PRO A 142 15.64 5.19 -13.87
N TYR A 143 14.60 4.63 -14.49
CA TYR A 143 13.21 5.00 -14.16
C TYR A 143 12.85 4.68 -12.70
N GLN A 144 13.54 3.74 -12.03
CA GLN A 144 13.29 3.39 -10.64
C GLN A 144 13.84 4.44 -9.68
N CYS A 145 14.94 5.10 -10.03
CA CYS A 145 15.39 6.31 -9.36
C CYS A 145 14.35 7.43 -9.53
N GLU A 146 13.86 7.65 -10.75
CA GLU A 146 12.84 8.67 -11.01
C GLU A 146 11.53 8.40 -10.25
N ASN A 147 11.08 7.15 -10.18
CA ASN A 147 9.91 6.78 -9.38
C ASN A 147 10.11 7.06 -7.88
N ARG A 148 11.27 6.70 -7.31
CA ARG A 148 11.60 7.03 -5.91
C ARG A 148 11.66 8.53 -5.66
N ILE A 149 12.25 9.30 -6.56
CA ILE A 149 12.27 10.76 -6.48
C ILE A 149 10.82 11.30 -6.47
N GLY A 150 9.97 10.79 -7.36
CA GLY A 150 8.55 11.13 -7.40
C GLY A 150 7.81 10.81 -6.10
N LEU A 151 8.08 9.64 -5.52
CA LEU A 151 7.55 9.20 -4.23
C LEU A 151 7.94 10.16 -3.10
N PHE A 152 9.21 10.54 -3.03
CA PHE A 152 9.68 11.51 -2.04
C PHE A 152 9.02 12.88 -2.24
N GLU A 153 8.85 13.32 -3.49
CA GLU A 153 8.16 14.55 -3.84
C GLU A 153 6.68 14.54 -3.43
N GLY A 154 5.97 13.46 -3.74
CA GLY A 154 4.55 13.28 -3.40
C GLY A 154 4.30 13.35 -1.89
N LEU A 155 5.14 12.68 -1.10
CA LEU A 155 5.04 12.69 0.36
C LEU A 155 5.16 14.09 0.94
N VAL A 156 6.20 14.87 0.58
CA VAL A 156 6.35 16.22 1.14
C VAL A 156 5.26 17.16 0.62
N LYS A 157 4.83 17.02 -0.63
CA LYS A 157 3.73 17.80 -1.18
C LYS A 157 2.44 17.56 -0.40
N PHE A 158 2.17 16.34 0.06
CA PHE A 158 1.01 16.07 0.90
C PHE A 158 0.98 16.89 2.20
N PHE A 159 2.12 17.04 2.87
CA PHE A 159 2.18 17.80 4.13
C PHE A 159 2.36 19.30 3.97
N THR A 160 3.06 19.74 2.92
CA THR A 160 3.51 21.14 2.77
C THR A 160 2.88 21.88 1.59
N ASN A 161 2.11 21.15 0.77
CA ASN A 161 1.58 21.59 -0.52
C ASN A 161 2.65 22.11 -1.52
N LYS A 162 3.92 21.76 -1.28
CA LYS A 162 5.07 22.15 -2.10
C LYS A 162 6.00 20.95 -2.26
N TYR A 163 6.72 20.91 -3.37
CA TYR A 163 7.74 19.89 -3.57
C TYR A 163 8.99 20.17 -2.73
N PRO A 164 9.68 19.11 -2.24
CA PRO A 164 10.98 19.24 -1.60
C PRO A 164 12.06 19.53 -2.63
N THR A 165 13.19 20.04 -2.16
CA THR A 165 14.46 19.99 -2.88
C THR A 165 15.11 18.64 -2.62
N ILE A 166 15.45 17.91 -3.67
CA ILE A 166 16.09 16.59 -3.59
C ILE A 166 17.44 16.67 -4.29
N GLU A 167 18.51 16.40 -3.55
CA GLU A 167 19.86 16.23 -4.08
C GLU A 167 20.16 14.73 -4.22
N HIS A 168 20.50 14.27 -5.43
CA HIS A 168 20.82 12.87 -5.73
C HIS A 168 22.31 12.75 -6.05
N ASN A 169 23.12 12.71 -4.99
CA ASN A 169 24.57 12.89 -5.08
C ASN A 169 25.29 11.61 -5.51
N GLU A 170 24.94 10.47 -4.89
CA GLU A 170 25.46 9.14 -5.22
C GLU A 170 24.36 8.33 -5.91
N CYS A 171 24.68 7.60 -6.97
CA CYS A 171 23.72 6.82 -7.75
C CYS A 171 24.35 5.55 -8.34
N VAL A 172 23.66 4.41 -8.21
CA VAL A 172 24.12 3.13 -8.78
C VAL A 172 24.28 3.16 -10.30
N HIS A 173 23.49 3.99 -10.99
CA HIS A 173 23.62 4.20 -12.43
C HIS A 173 24.85 5.02 -12.83
N LYS A 174 25.51 5.68 -11.88
CA LYS A 174 26.78 6.41 -12.08
C LYS A 174 27.99 5.59 -11.63
N GLY A 175 27.80 4.36 -11.14
CA GLY A 175 28.86 3.47 -10.65
C GLY A 175 29.02 3.43 -9.14
N ASP A 176 28.18 4.14 -8.38
CA ASP A 176 28.20 4.06 -6.91
C ASP A 176 27.57 2.76 -6.38
N SER A 177 27.86 2.41 -5.12
CA SER A 177 27.30 1.20 -4.48
C SER A 177 25.85 1.35 -4.00
N SER A 178 25.36 2.59 -3.89
CA SER A 178 24.00 2.89 -3.44
C SER A 178 23.54 4.24 -4.00
N CYS A 179 22.23 4.47 -3.95
CA CYS A 179 21.65 5.77 -4.28
C CYS A 179 21.43 6.58 -2.99
N ARG A 180 22.04 7.77 -2.90
CA ARG A 180 21.91 8.67 -1.76
C ARG A 180 21.13 9.92 -2.13
N TYR A 181 20.05 10.16 -1.40
CA TYR A 181 19.17 11.31 -1.58
C TYR A 181 19.15 12.17 -0.32
N ILE A 182 19.46 13.46 -0.47
CA ILE A 182 19.24 14.45 0.59
C ILE A 182 17.96 15.20 0.26
N ILE A 183 16.95 15.01 1.10
CA ILE A 183 15.60 15.54 0.89
C ILE A 183 15.38 16.67 1.87
N SER A 184 15.09 17.86 1.36
CA SER A 184 14.92 19.08 2.16
C SER A 184 13.60 19.76 1.80
N TRP A 185 12.84 20.23 2.78
CA TRP A 185 11.59 20.95 2.52
C TRP A 185 11.52 22.27 3.26
N LYS A 186 10.68 23.18 2.75
CA LYS A 186 10.42 24.45 3.43
C LYS A 186 9.57 24.18 4.66
N THR A 187 9.98 24.74 5.79
CA THR A 187 9.19 24.73 7.03
C THR A 187 7.86 25.45 6.80
N THR A 188 6.76 24.83 7.21
CA THR A 188 5.43 25.44 7.09
C THR A 188 5.22 26.53 8.13
N PRO A 189 4.34 27.52 7.87
CA PRO A 189 3.97 28.53 8.87
C PRO A 189 3.48 27.91 10.18
N ALA A 190 2.76 26.79 10.15
CA ALA A 190 2.35 26.07 11.35
C ALA A 190 3.54 25.59 12.21
N MET A 191 4.63 25.10 11.59
CA MET A 191 5.85 24.73 12.32
C MET A 191 6.52 25.96 12.95
N ILE A 192 6.53 27.09 12.24
CA ILE A 192 7.09 28.35 12.75
C ILE A 192 6.25 28.87 13.93
N TRP A 193 4.92 28.86 13.83
CA TRP A 193 4.02 29.29 14.90
C TRP A 193 4.10 28.40 16.15
N LYS A 194 4.29 27.09 15.99
CA LYS A 194 4.55 26.19 17.13
C LYS A 194 5.88 26.50 17.82
N LEU A 195 6.91 26.82 17.03
CA LEU A 195 8.23 27.17 17.55
C LEU A 195 8.20 28.53 18.27
N THR A 196 7.55 29.54 17.69
CA THR A 196 7.37 30.86 18.32
C THR A 196 6.52 30.76 19.57
N ALA A 197 5.42 30.02 19.56
CA ALA A 197 4.62 29.78 20.76
C ALA A 197 5.47 29.17 21.89
N ARG A 198 6.27 28.13 21.58
CA ARG A 198 7.16 27.49 22.56
C ARG A 198 8.19 28.46 23.16
N TYR A 199 8.88 29.25 22.33
CA TYR A 199 9.85 30.23 22.84
C TYR A 199 9.19 31.35 23.63
N THR A 200 8.05 31.86 23.17
CA THR A 200 7.26 32.87 23.89
C THR A 200 6.84 32.34 25.26
N SER A 201 6.40 31.08 25.37
CA SER A 201 6.06 30.48 26.67
C SER A 201 7.25 30.43 27.63
N VAL A 202 8.44 30.04 27.15
CA VAL A 202 9.66 30.01 27.97
C VAL A 202 10.02 31.42 28.44
N LEU A 203 9.96 32.41 27.54
CA LEU A 203 10.22 33.81 27.88
C LEU A 203 9.20 34.35 28.89
N CYS A 204 7.91 34.01 28.76
CA CYS A 204 6.86 34.38 29.70
C CYS A 204 7.10 33.79 31.11
N ILE A 205 7.57 32.54 31.18
CA ILE A 205 7.92 31.89 32.47
C ILE A 205 9.11 32.61 33.11
N ILE A 206 10.17 32.89 32.34
CA ILE A 206 11.35 33.61 32.83
C ILE A 206 10.96 35.02 33.30
N ALA A 207 10.13 35.74 32.53
CA ALA A 207 9.66 37.07 32.89
C ALA A 207 8.82 37.05 34.18
N SER A 208 7.94 36.06 34.35
CA SER A 208 7.18 35.87 35.59
C SER A 208 8.09 35.61 36.80
N LEU A 209 9.14 34.80 36.65
CA LEU A 209 10.13 34.54 37.70
C LEU A 209 10.93 35.81 38.07
N ILE A 210 11.30 36.62 37.08
CA ILE A 210 12.02 37.89 37.33
C ILE A 210 11.09 38.87 38.06
N LEU A 211 9.85 39.01 37.62
CA LEU A 211 8.88 39.94 38.22
C LEU A 211 8.59 39.66 39.69
N LEU A 212 8.80 38.43 40.16
CA LEU A 212 8.67 38.04 41.57
C LEU A 212 9.57 38.89 42.49
N PHE A 213 10.73 39.32 42.01
CA PHE A 213 11.72 40.06 42.79
C PHE A 213 11.50 41.58 42.81
N PHE A 214 10.70 42.12 41.88
CA PHE A 214 10.56 43.57 41.68
C PHE A 214 9.18 44.12 42.03
N VAL A 215 8.18 43.26 42.26
CA VAL A 215 6.77 43.66 42.37
C VAL A 215 6.11 42.98 43.59
N PRO A 216 5.21 43.68 44.32
CA PRO A 216 4.42 43.07 45.38
C PRO A 216 3.61 41.85 44.92
N PHE A 217 3.46 40.86 45.81
CA PHE A 217 2.84 39.57 45.50
C PHE A 217 1.45 39.65 44.82
N PRO A 218 0.52 40.55 45.21
CA PRO A 218 -0.77 40.67 44.52
C PRO A 218 -0.65 41.13 43.06
N SER A 219 0.23 42.08 42.77
CA SER A 219 0.49 42.57 41.42
C SER A 219 1.30 41.55 40.59
N TRP A 220 2.15 40.76 41.23
CA TRP A 220 2.85 39.65 40.56
C TRP A 220 1.88 38.59 40.01
N ILE A 221 0.83 38.25 40.77
CA ILE A 221 -0.21 37.30 40.33
C ILE A 221 -0.92 37.82 39.06
N THR A 222 -1.30 39.10 39.04
CA THR A 222 -2.03 39.67 37.89
C THR A 222 -1.17 39.69 36.63
N TYR A 223 0.12 40.07 36.73
CA TYR A 223 1.04 40.03 35.59
C TYR A 223 1.33 38.61 35.11
N SER A 224 1.47 37.65 36.03
CA SER A 224 1.71 36.24 35.68
C SER A 224 0.51 35.62 34.95
N LEU A 225 -0.72 35.95 35.38
CA LEU A 225 -1.93 35.54 34.67
C LEU A 225 -2.01 36.14 33.26
N ALA A 226 -1.63 37.40 33.08
CA ALA A 226 -1.59 38.03 31.77
C ALA A 226 -0.57 37.35 30.84
N LEU A 227 0.63 37.05 31.34
CA LEU A 227 1.66 36.32 30.58
C LEU A 227 1.22 34.90 30.21
N ALA A 228 0.55 34.19 31.12
CA ALA A 228 -0.03 32.87 30.85
C ALA A 228 -1.10 32.94 29.75
N LEU A 229 -1.95 33.97 29.76
CA LEU A 229 -2.97 34.19 28.74
C LEU A 229 -2.36 34.42 27.35
N ILE A 230 -1.29 35.24 27.26
CA ILE A 230 -0.57 35.51 26.01
C ILE A 230 0.02 34.21 25.44
N SER A 231 0.65 33.40 26.30
CA SER A 231 1.19 32.09 25.93
C SER A 231 0.09 31.14 25.44
N ALA A 232 -1.06 31.08 26.14
CA ALA A 232 -2.20 30.26 25.76
C ALA A 232 -2.79 30.68 24.39
N ILE A 233 -2.96 31.98 24.15
CA ILE A 233 -3.43 32.51 22.87
C ILE A 233 -2.45 32.14 21.74
N GLY A 234 -1.14 32.25 21.98
CA GLY A 234 -0.11 31.83 21.02
C GLY A 234 -0.24 30.35 20.63
N TYR A 235 -0.44 29.47 21.62
CA TYR A 235 -0.69 28.04 21.37
C TYR A 235 -1.99 27.80 20.59
N LEU A 236 -3.08 28.46 20.95
CA LEU A 236 -4.37 28.33 20.26
C LEU A 236 -4.31 28.81 18.81
N ILE A 237 -3.55 29.87 18.52
CA ILE A 237 -3.31 30.33 17.15
C ILE A 237 -2.47 29.31 16.39
N ALA A 238 -1.38 28.81 16.98
CA ALA A 238 -0.54 27.78 16.37
C ALA A 238 -1.35 26.51 16.07
N GLU A 239 -2.24 26.11 16.96
CA GLU A 239 -3.12 24.95 16.83
C GLU A 239 -4.24 25.19 15.80
N LYS A 240 -4.83 26.39 15.73
CA LYS A 240 -5.79 26.73 14.67
C LYS A 240 -5.16 26.80 13.28
N VAL A 241 -3.95 27.34 13.17
CA VAL A 241 -3.20 27.38 11.89
C VAL A 241 -2.81 25.97 11.48
N ALA A 242 -2.27 25.16 12.40
CA ALA A 242 -2.00 23.75 12.15
C ALA A 242 -3.27 22.97 11.79
N GLY A 243 -4.38 23.23 12.48
CA GLY A 243 -5.68 22.60 12.23
C GLY A 243 -6.27 22.97 10.88
N ARG A 244 -6.09 24.20 10.38
CA ARG A 244 -6.50 24.58 9.01
C ARG A 244 -5.65 23.90 7.94
N GLU A 245 -4.36 23.71 8.18
CA GLU A 245 -3.47 22.98 7.27
C GLU A 245 -3.75 21.47 7.30
N LEU A 246 -4.11 20.91 8.47
CA LEU A 246 -4.39 19.49 8.67
C LEU A 246 -5.82 19.09 8.30
N ASN A 247 -6.82 19.97 8.47
CA ASN A 247 -8.25 19.65 8.24
C ASN A 247 -8.57 19.25 6.79
N LYS A 248 -7.75 19.63 5.81
CA LYS A 248 -7.88 19.13 4.43
C LYS A 248 -7.54 17.63 4.30
N SER A 249 -6.84 17.05 5.27
CA SER A 249 -6.49 15.62 5.33
C SER A 249 -7.34 14.82 6.34
N VAL A 250 -8.07 15.50 7.25
CA VAL A 250 -8.74 14.88 8.43
C VAL A 250 -10.13 14.32 8.13
N GLU A 251 -10.89 14.85 7.17
CA GLU A 251 -12.20 14.25 6.77
C GLU A 251 -12.06 12.80 6.28
N SER A 252 -10.86 12.38 5.87
CA SER A 252 -10.59 10.99 5.52
C SER A 252 -10.49 10.06 6.74
N GLN A 253 -10.14 10.54 7.94
CA GLN A 253 -9.67 9.68 9.05
C GLN A 253 -10.74 8.76 9.68
N GLN A 254 -12.03 9.14 9.69
CA GLN A 254 -13.09 8.26 10.22
C GLN A 254 -13.36 7.09 9.27
N SER A 255 -13.56 7.37 7.98
CA SER A 255 -13.73 6.33 6.94
C SER A 255 -12.53 5.37 6.85
N ILE A 256 -11.36 5.84 7.25
CA ILE A 256 -10.09 5.12 7.24
C ILE A 256 -10.03 4.07 8.35
N GLY A 257 -10.49 4.41 9.56
CA GLY A 257 -10.55 3.46 10.67
C GLY A 257 -11.45 2.26 10.35
N ASP A 258 -12.59 2.55 9.73
CA ASP A 258 -13.55 1.54 9.30
C ASP A 258 -12.95 0.60 8.23
N GLN A 259 -12.29 1.16 7.21
CA GLN A 259 -11.60 0.38 6.17
C GLN A 259 -10.45 -0.49 6.72
N LEU A 260 -9.69 0.02 7.68
CA LEU A 260 -8.60 -0.73 8.30
C LEU A 260 -9.15 -1.92 9.11
N MET A 261 -10.23 -1.70 9.86
CA MET A 261 -10.90 -2.76 10.62
C MET A 261 -11.50 -3.81 9.70
N GLU A 262 -12.10 -3.41 8.58
CA GLU A 262 -12.60 -4.32 7.56
C GLU A 262 -11.48 -5.19 6.97
N GLN A 263 -10.34 -4.60 6.58
CA GLN A 263 -9.18 -5.35 6.09
C GLN A 263 -8.60 -6.30 7.14
N PHE A 264 -8.53 -5.86 8.40
CA PHE A 264 -8.08 -6.71 9.50
C PHE A 264 -9.01 -7.91 9.70
N ASN A 265 -10.33 -7.68 9.64
CA ASN A 265 -11.32 -8.73 9.79
C ASN A 265 -11.22 -9.77 8.66
N ILE A 266 -11.05 -9.34 7.41
CA ILE A 266 -10.82 -10.24 6.26
C ILE A 266 -9.57 -11.10 6.50
N ARG A 267 -8.43 -10.47 6.80
CA ARG A 267 -7.14 -11.17 7.06
C ARG A 267 -7.24 -12.15 8.23
N TYR A 268 -7.94 -11.77 9.29
CA TYR A 268 -8.16 -12.61 10.45
C TYR A 268 -8.97 -13.86 10.07
N ASN A 269 -10.05 -13.69 9.30
CA ASN A 269 -10.87 -14.81 8.83
C ASN A 269 -10.09 -15.74 7.89
N GLU A 270 -9.25 -15.20 6.98
CA GLU A 270 -8.37 -16.01 6.11
C GLU A 270 -7.37 -16.85 6.93
N LEU A 271 -6.74 -16.26 7.95
CA LEU A 271 -5.81 -16.98 8.81
C LEU A 271 -6.51 -18.01 9.69
N ALA A 272 -7.71 -17.70 10.19
CA ALA A 272 -8.54 -18.63 10.94
C ALA A 272 -8.95 -19.83 10.07
N LEU A 273 -9.31 -19.59 8.80
CA LEU A 273 -9.60 -20.62 7.82
C LEU A 273 -8.41 -21.55 7.59
N ILE A 274 -7.22 -21.01 7.31
CA ILE A 274 -6.00 -21.80 7.09
C ILE A 274 -5.70 -22.67 8.31
N LYS A 275 -5.84 -22.09 9.50
CA LYS A 275 -5.64 -22.82 10.76
C LYS A 275 -6.65 -23.96 10.93
N GLU A 276 -7.95 -23.67 10.79
CA GLU A 276 -9.01 -24.69 10.93
C GLU A 276 -8.84 -25.83 9.92
N ILE A 277 -8.55 -25.51 8.64
CA ILE A 277 -8.30 -26.52 7.61
C ILE A 277 -7.04 -27.33 7.92
N GLY A 278 -5.96 -26.69 8.36
CA GLY A 278 -4.71 -27.37 8.71
C GLY A 278 -4.88 -28.35 9.88
N GLU A 279 -5.60 -27.94 10.92
CA GLU A 279 -5.95 -28.79 12.06
C GLU A 279 -6.83 -29.97 11.64
N ALA A 280 -7.84 -29.72 10.81
CA ALA A 280 -8.74 -30.75 10.30
C ALA A 280 -8.04 -31.74 9.37
N ALA A 281 -7.21 -31.27 8.44
CA ALA A 281 -6.44 -32.13 7.54
C ALA A 281 -5.46 -33.05 8.29
N SER A 282 -5.01 -32.63 9.47
CA SER A 282 -4.13 -33.44 10.34
C SER A 282 -4.90 -34.50 11.15
N SER A 283 -6.22 -34.34 11.31
CA SER A 283 -7.04 -35.15 12.22
C SER A 283 -8.07 -36.04 11.49
N ILE A 284 -8.58 -35.60 10.34
CA ILE A 284 -9.60 -36.29 9.56
C ILE A 284 -8.92 -37.13 8.48
N LEU A 285 -9.02 -38.45 8.59
CA LEU A 285 -8.44 -39.39 7.62
C LEU A 285 -9.35 -39.67 6.43
N ASP A 286 -10.66 -39.52 6.59
CA ASP A 286 -11.63 -39.76 5.51
C ASP A 286 -11.69 -38.56 4.54
N PRO A 287 -11.41 -38.76 3.24
CA PRO A 287 -11.35 -37.67 2.28
C PRO A 287 -12.69 -36.93 2.12
N LEU A 288 -13.82 -37.63 2.14
CA LEU A 288 -15.14 -37.00 1.96
C LEU A 288 -15.53 -36.16 3.17
N GLN A 289 -15.26 -36.65 4.38
CA GLN A 289 -15.45 -35.89 5.62
C GLN A 289 -14.56 -34.66 5.66
N LEU A 290 -13.29 -34.77 5.22
CA LEU A 290 -12.38 -33.63 5.16
C LEU A 290 -12.87 -32.57 4.17
N LEU A 291 -13.30 -32.98 2.97
CA LEU A 291 -13.81 -32.05 1.96
C LEU A 291 -15.08 -31.34 2.42
N ASN A 292 -15.99 -32.06 3.09
CA ASN A 292 -17.17 -31.46 3.70
C ASN A 292 -16.80 -30.46 4.80
N PHE A 293 -15.83 -30.80 5.65
CA PHE A 293 -15.32 -29.86 6.66
C PHE A 293 -14.74 -28.60 6.02
N ILE A 294 -13.92 -28.74 4.97
CA ILE A 294 -13.34 -27.62 4.22
C ILE A 294 -14.45 -26.72 3.67
N ILE A 295 -15.48 -27.28 3.04
CA ILE A 295 -16.63 -26.53 2.51
C ILE A 295 -17.35 -25.72 3.61
N VAL A 296 -17.59 -26.33 4.77
CA VAL A 296 -18.23 -25.65 5.91
C VAL A 296 -17.34 -24.52 6.46
N SER A 297 -16.03 -24.76 6.59
CA SER A 297 -15.09 -23.72 7.00
C SER A 297 -15.00 -22.59 5.97
N LEU A 298 -15.00 -22.89 4.67
CA LEU A 298 -15.03 -21.88 3.60
C LEU A 298 -16.29 -21.02 3.71
N GLN A 299 -17.46 -21.63 3.89
CA GLN A 299 -18.73 -20.91 4.09
C GLN A 299 -18.72 -20.00 5.31
N LYS A 300 -18.07 -20.43 6.40
CA LYS A 300 -18.00 -19.70 7.65
C LYS A 300 -17.09 -18.47 7.59
N HIS A 301 -15.94 -18.58 6.89
CA HIS A 301 -14.88 -17.56 6.93
C HIS A 301 -14.82 -16.68 5.68
N LEU A 302 -15.29 -17.16 4.54
CA LEU A 302 -15.22 -16.41 3.27
C LEU A 302 -16.59 -15.84 2.91
N GLN A 303 -16.58 -14.67 2.27
CA GLN A 303 -17.79 -13.95 1.84
C GLN A 303 -18.27 -14.39 0.45
N PHE A 304 -18.11 -15.67 0.10
CA PHE A 304 -18.59 -16.21 -1.17
C PHE A 304 -19.98 -16.80 -1.02
N ASN A 305 -20.88 -16.45 -1.93
CA ASN A 305 -22.27 -16.94 -1.89
C ASN A 305 -22.38 -18.43 -2.22
N ARG A 306 -21.49 -18.91 -3.11
CA ARG A 306 -21.48 -20.29 -3.60
C ARG A 306 -20.04 -20.79 -3.66
N SER A 307 -19.84 -22.06 -3.35
CA SER A 307 -18.56 -22.73 -3.52
C SER A 307 -18.79 -24.19 -3.81
N MET A 308 -17.92 -24.80 -4.61
CA MET A 308 -17.95 -26.23 -4.87
C MET A 308 -16.54 -26.79 -5.00
N ILE A 309 -16.40 -28.06 -4.64
CA ILE A 309 -15.22 -28.88 -4.86
C ILE A 309 -15.61 -30.01 -5.80
N MET A 310 -14.82 -30.16 -6.85
CA MET A 310 -14.96 -31.22 -7.83
C MET A 310 -13.70 -32.08 -7.83
N LEU A 311 -13.86 -33.40 -7.89
CA LEU A 311 -12.78 -34.36 -7.97
C LEU A 311 -12.82 -35.09 -9.31
N THR A 312 -11.66 -35.55 -9.76
CA THR A 312 -11.62 -36.43 -10.93
C THR A 312 -12.06 -37.84 -10.56
N ASN A 313 -12.70 -38.54 -11.49
CA ASN A 313 -12.88 -39.98 -11.37
C ASN A 313 -11.51 -40.71 -11.36
N PRO A 314 -11.45 -41.98 -10.88
CA PRO A 314 -10.20 -42.74 -10.82
C PRO A 314 -9.45 -42.83 -12.16
N GLU A 315 -10.19 -42.90 -13.27
CA GLU A 315 -9.64 -42.98 -14.63
C GLU A 315 -9.19 -41.61 -15.18
N LYS A 316 -9.40 -40.51 -14.43
CA LYS A 316 -9.09 -39.11 -14.81
C LYS A 316 -9.71 -38.66 -16.13
N THR A 317 -10.87 -39.21 -16.47
CA THR A 317 -11.61 -38.89 -17.69
C THR A 317 -12.70 -37.84 -17.48
N LYS A 318 -13.13 -37.63 -16.24
CA LYS A 318 -14.27 -36.77 -15.86
C LYS A 318 -14.01 -36.02 -14.56
N LEU A 319 -14.53 -34.80 -14.45
CA LEU A 319 -14.67 -34.03 -13.22
C LEU A 319 -16.08 -34.25 -12.67
N ILE A 320 -16.15 -34.63 -11.39
CA ILE A 320 -17.38 -35.01 -10.68
C ILE A 320 -17.57 -34.06 -9.49
N TYR A 321 -18.78 -33.53 -9.35
CA TYR A 321 -19.15 -32.75 -8.17
C TYR A 321 -19.07 -33.60 -6.90
N THR A 322 -18.33 -33.13 -5.89
CA THR A 322 -18.14 -33.88 -4.63
C THR A 322 -18.88 -33.22 -3.47
N THR A 323 -18.70 -31.92 -3.29
CA THR A 323 -19.33 -31.16 -2.20
C THR A 323 -19.35 -29.66 -2.53
N GLY A 324 -20.22 -28.90 -1.88
CA GLY A 324 -20.41 -27.48 -2.13
C GLY A 324 -21.50 -26.87 -1.26
N TYR A 325 -21.64 -25.55 -1.33
CA TYR A 325 -22.68 -24.79 -0.63
C TYR A 325 -23.22 -23.65 -1.50
N GLY A 326 -24.40 -23.14 -1.14
CA GLY A 326 -25.03 -21.98 -1.78
C GLY A 326 -25.89 -22.30 -3.01
N TYR A 327 -26.11 -23.58 -3.29
CA TYR A 327 -26.97 -24.09 -4.35
C TYR A 327 -28.36 -24.47 -3.79
N THR A 328 -29.41 -24.31 -4.60
CA THR A 328 -30.72 -24.90 -4.29
C THR A 328 -30.64 -26.42 -4.39
N PRO A 329 -31.57 -27.18 -3.78
CA PRO A 329 -31.61 -28.63 -3.92
C PRO A 329 -31.65 -29.11 -5.37
N GLU A 330 -32.36 -28.38 -6.23
CA GLU A 330 -32.48 -28.64 -7.67
C GLU A 330 -31.15 -28.39 -8.42
N GLU A 331 -30.47 -27.26 -8.11
CA GLU A 331 -29.15 -26.95 -8.65
C GLU A 331 -28.10 -27.99 -8.21
N GLU A 332 -28.14 -28.42 -6.95
CA GLU A 332 -27.21 -29.40 -6.42
C GLU A 332 -27.43 -30.79 -7.04
N GLU A 333 -28.69 -31.19 -7.25
CA GLU A 333 -29.03 -32.43 -7.96
C GLU A 333 -28.55 -32.38 -9.42
N LEU A 334 -28.73 -31.24 -10.10
CA LEU A 334 -28.19 -31.04 -11.45
C LEU A 334 -26.67 -31.18 -11.47
N LEU A 335 -25.95 -30.55 -10.53
CA LEU A 335 -24.49 -30.63 -10.44
C LEU A 335 -24.00 -32.06 -10.16
N LYS A 336 -24.68 -32.80 -9.28
CA LYS A 336 -24.39 -34.22 -8.99
C LYS A 336 -24.58 -35.12 -10.20
N ASN A 337 -25.53 -34.79 -11.06
CA ASN A 337 -25.86 -35.56 -12.27
C ASN A 337 -25.10 -35.08 -13.52
N THR A 338 -24.26 -34.04 -13.41
CA THR A 338 -23.50 -33.48 -14.53
C THR A 338 -22.05 -33.94 -14.49
N ASP A 339 -21.65 -34.69 -15.52
CA ASP A 339 -20.26 -35.11 -15.72
C ASP A 339 -19.53 -34.15 -16.66
N PHE A 340 -18.43 -33.55 -16.21
CA PHE A 340 -17.59 -32.71 -17.07
C PHE A 340 -16.46 -33.53 -17.69
N ASN A 341 -16.50 -33.70 -19.01
CA ASN A 341 -15.54 -34.51 -19.74
C ASN A 341 -14.16 -33.83 -19.83
N LEU A 342 -13.10 -34.56 -19.45
CA LEU A 342 -11.70 -34.11 -19.49
C LEU A 342 -10.91 -34.61 -20.71
N LEU A 343 -11.47 -35.51 -21.52
CA LEU A 343 -10.79 -36.13 -22.66
C LEU A 343 -10.88 -35.30 -23.94
N ASN A 344 -11.72 -34.26 -23.99
CA ASN A 344 -11.83 -33.41 -25.16
C ASN A 344 -10.77 -32.28 -25.13
N PRO A 345 -9.68 -32.36 -25.93
CA PRO A 345 -8.63 -31.33 -25.93
C PRO A 345 -9.10 -29.98 -26.47
N GLN A 346 -10.23 -29.92 -27.17
CA GLN A 346 -10.82 -28.67 -27.67
C GLN A 346 -11.82 -28.03 -26.69
N SER A 347 -12.01 -28.61 -25.50
CA SER A 347 -12.91 -28.02 -24.50
C SER A 347 -12.41 -26.65 -24.06
N THR A 348 -13.29 -25.66 -24.11
CA THR A 348 -13.04 -24.28 -23.67
C THR A 348 -13.73 -23.96 -22.34
N GLY A 349 -14.41 -24.95 -21.74
CA GLY A 349 -15.12 -24.77 -20.47
C GLY A 349 -14.16 -24.49 -19.31
N ILE A 350 -14.55 -23.59 -18.41
CA ILE A 350 -13.64 -23.09 -17.37
C ILE A 350 -13.13 -24.19 -16.45
N PHE A 351 -13.98 -25.15 -16.06
CA PHE A 351 -13.55 -26.26 -15.19
C PHE A 351 -12.49 -27.14 -15.84
N TYR A 352 -12.59 -27.36 -17.16
CA TYR A 352 -11.56 -28.07 -17.92
C TYR A 352 -10.26 -27.27 -18.00
N LEU A 353 -10.35 -25.97 -18.29
CA LEU A 353 -9.16 -25.10 -18.39
C LEU A 353 -8.43 -25.00 -17.04
N THR A 354 -9.15 -24.80 -15.94
CA THR A 354 -8.59 -24.79 -14.58
C THR A 354 -7.88 -26.11 -14.27
N TYR A 355 -8.49 -27.25 -14.62
CA TYR A 355 -7.87 -28.56 -14.42
C TYR A 355 -6.65 -28.80 -15.32
N ARG A 356 -6.71 -28.43 -16.60
CA ARG A 356 -5.61 -28.67 -17.55
C ARG A 356 -4.41 -27.77 -17.28
N ASP A 357 -4.65 -26.48 -17.07
CA ASP A 357 -3.60 -25.47 -16.95
C ASP A 357 -3.10 -25.34 -15.50
N GLN A 358 -3.81 -25.91 -14.51
CA GLN A 358 -3.47 -25.87 -13.08
C GLN A 358 -3.24 -24.43 -12.58
N LYS A 359 -4.05 -23.48 -13.08
CA LYS A 359 -3.99 -22.07 -12.74
C LYS A 359 -5.39 -21.54 -12.40
N PRO A 360 -5.49 -20.55 -11.50
CA PRO A 360 -6.77 -19.91 -11.21
C PRO A 360 -7.25 -19.08 -12.40
N PHE A 361 -8.57 -18.97 -12.53
CA PHE A 361 -9.22 -18.10 -13.49
C PHE A 361 -10.25 -17.23 -12.77
N LEU A 362 -10.29 -15.95 -13.11
CA LEU A 362 -11.31 -15.01 -12.66
C LEU A 362 -12.20 -14.66 -13.85
N ILE A 363 -13.51 -14.79 -13.65
CA ILE A 363 -14.52 -14.42 -14.64
C ILE A 363 -15.35 -13.29 -14.03
N ASN A 364 -15.28 -12.11 -14.64
CA ASN A 364 -15.97 -10.92 -14.14
C ASN A 364 -17.40 -10.79 -14.67
N ASP A 365 -17.73 -11.47 -15.77
CA ASP A 365 -19.04 -11.41 -16.41
C ASP A 365 -19.54 -12.83 -16.69
N VAL A 366 -20.52 -13.27 -15.91
CA VAL A 366 -21.18 -14.56 -16.06
C VAL A 366 -22.51 -14.27 -16.75
N ALA A 367 -22.51 -14.32 -18.08
CA ALA A 367 -23.65 -14.00 -18.93
C ALA A 367 -24.88 -14.89 -18.67
#